data_AF-A0A2N8MQF6-F1
#
_entry.id   AF-A0A2N8MQF6-F1
#
_cell.length_a   1.000
_cell.length_b   1.000
_cell.length_c   1.000
_cell.angle_alpha   90.00
_cell.angle_beta   90.00
_cell.angle_gamma   90.00
#
_symmetry.space_group_name_H-M   'P 1'
#
loop_
_entity.id
_entity.type
_entity.pdbx_description
1 polymer ?
#
loop_
_entity_poly.entity_id
_entity_poly.type
_entity_poly.pdbx_seq_one_letter_code
_entity_poly.pdbx_strand_id
1 'polypeptide(L)' 'MTAPGPEPQDVPGLEPGGSVQPGDTPPDAGQTSGLSHPQPIPSRLPAIITIIVIGVVVLGVGGFFIVRAFDLF' A
#
# COMPACT_ATOMS: atom_id res chain seq x y z
N MET A 1 30.10 37.25 -6.96
CA MET A 1 29.08 37.92 -7.79
C MET A 1 27.75 37.65 -7.13
N THR A 2 27.32 38.54 -6.24
CA THR A 2 26.03 38.45 -5.56
C THR A 2 25.02 39.18 -6.44
N ALA A 3 23.92 38.53 -6.78
CA ALA A 3 22.90 39.07 -7.68
C ALA A 3 22.37 40.41 -7.12
N PRO A 4 22.25 41.49 -7.92
CA PRO A 4 21.63 42.72 -7.46
C PRO A 4 20.12 42.52 -7.38
N GLY A 5 19.62 42.24 -6.18
CA GLY A 5 18.21 42.23 -5.83
C GLY A 5 18.02 42.93 -4.48
N PRO A 6 16.84 43.50 -4.20
CA PRO A 6 16.56 44.12 -2.91
C PRO A 6 16.78 43.11 -1.78
N GLU A 7 17.32 43.57 -0.64
CA GLU A 7 17.50 42.73 0.54
C GLU A 7 16.12 42.17 0.99
N PRO A 8 16.03 40.94 1.52
CA PRO A 8 14.74 40.28 1.83
C PRO A 8 13.81 41.04 2.78
N GLN A 9 14.33 42.02 3.50
CA GLN A 9 13.60 42.91 4.40
C GLN A 9 13.02 44.16 3.70
N ASP A 10 13.45 44.42 2.46
CA ASP A 10 13.12 45.62 1.68
C ASP A 10 12.18 45.31 0.49
N VAL A 11 11.68 44.06 0.38
CA VAL A 11 10.67 43.65 -0.59
C VAL A 11 9.27 44.02 -0.10
N PRO A 12 8.58 45.01 -0.70
CA PRO A 12 7.28 45.44 -0.21
C PRO A 12 6.23 44.33 -0.40
N GLY A 13 5.51 43.99 0.68
CA GLY A 13 4.45 42.97 0.67
C GLY A 13 4.87 41.57 1.11
N LEU A 14 6.04 41.42 1.73
CA LEU A 14 6.47 40.17 2.34
C LEU A 14 6.73 40.37 3.84
N GLU A 15 5.75 40.04 4.67
CA GLU A 15 5.90 39.99 6.12
C GLU A 15 7.03 39.00 6.51
N PRO A 16 7.95 39.36 7.43
CA PRO A 16 8.98 38.46 7.91
C PRO A 16 8.36 37.23 8.60
N GLY A 17 8.37 36.11 7.88
CA GLY A 17 7.65 34.89 8.27
C GLY A 17 6.44 34.69 7.38
N GLY A 18 6.67 34.21 6.15
CA GLY A 18 5.64 33.89 5.16
C GLY A 18 4.52 33.08 5.78
N SER A 19 3.47 33.78 6.18
CA SER A 19 2.27 33.23 6.78
C SER A 19 1.38 32.77 5.64
N VAL A 20 1.68 31.57 5.17
CA VAL A 20 0.69 30.67 4.62
C VAL A 20 -0.61 30.79 5.45
N GLN A 21 -1.71 31.15 4.78
CA GLN A 21 -2.98 31.42 5.45
C GLN A 21 -3.46 30.12 6.10
N PRO A 22 -3.91 30.12 7.37
CA PRO A 22 -4.42 28.91 8.01
C PRO A 22 -5.51 28.25 7.14
N GLY A 23 -5.17 27.06 6.65
CA GLY A 23 -5.70 26.46 5.41
C GLY A 23 -4.59 25.69 4.65
N ASP A 24 -3.34 26.07 4.87
CA ASP A 24 -2.12 25.40 4.39
C ASP A 24 -1.68 24.17 5.22
N THR A 25 -2.62 23.54 5.94
CA THR A 25 -2.47 22.11 6.21
C THR A 25 -2.93 21.43 4.93
N PRO A 26 -2.07 20.71 4.18
CA PRO A 26 -2.57 19.83 3.12
C PRO A 26 -3.69 18.99 3.74
N PRO A 27 -4.88 18.86 3.11
CA PRO A 27 -5.86 17.90 3.62
C PRO A 27 -5.12 16.58 3.72
N ASP A 28 -5.12 15.98 4.93
CA ASP A 28 -4.31 14.82 5.31
C ASP A 28 -3.80 14.07 4.08
N ALA A 29 -2.51 14.19 3.75
CA ALA A 29 -1.90 13.42 2.67
C ALA A 29 -1.78 11.92 3.03
N GLY A 30 -2.70 11.41 3.86
CA GLY A 30 -3.02 10.01 4.08
C GLY A 30 -4.47 9.69 3.71
N GLN A 31 -5.25 10.64 3.19
CA GLN A 31 -6.57 10.36 2.65
C GLN A 31 -6.39 9.68 1.30
N THR A 32 -6.53 8.36 1.31
CA THR A 32 -6.91 7.59 0.12
C THR A 32 -8.18 8.26 -0.45
N SER A 33 -8.01 9.12 -1.44
CA SER A 33 -9.02 10.00 -2.05
C SER A 33 -10.07 9.21 -2.87
N GLY A 34 -10.51 8.08 -2.34
CA GLY A 34 -11.36 7.11 -3.03
C GLY A 34 -12.24 6.26 -2.11
N LEU A 35 -12.36 6.56 -0.81
CA LEU A 35 -13.19 5.78 0.12
C LEU A 35 -14.68 6.18 0.16
N SER A 36 -15.12 7.12 -0.68
CA SER A 36 -16.55 7.48 -0.76
C SER A 36 -17.40 6.38 -1.43
N HIS A 37 -16.79 5.40 -2.08
CA HIS A 37 -17.48 4.29 -2.73
C HIS A 37 -17.29 2.99 -1.93
N PRO A 38 -18.37 2.21 -1.67
CA PRO A 38 -18.25 0.88 -1.12
C PRO A 38 -17.28 0.03 -1.95
N GLN A 39 -16.18 -0.40 -1.35
CA GLN A 39 -15.24 -1.30 -2.02
C GLN A 39 -15.83 -2.71 -2.04
N PRO A 40 -15.82 -3.40 -3.21
CA PRO A 40 -16.26 -4.79 -3.26
C PRO A 40 -15.36 -5.64 -2.36
N ILE A 41 -15.95 -6.30 -1.37
CA ILE A 41 -15.24 -7.24 -0.51
C ILE A 41 -14.84 -8.44 -1.39
N PRO A 42 -13.54 -8.76 -1.49
CA PRO A 42 -13.10 -9.89 -2.31
C PRO A 42 -13.69 -11.20 -1.79
N SER A 43 -14.16 -12.04 -2.71
CA SER A 43 -14.67 -13.37 -2.35
C SER A 43 -13.56 -14.24 -1.75
N ARG A 44 -13.91 -15.01 -0.73
CA ARG A 44 -13.01 -16.01 -0.12
C ARG A 44 -12.89 -17.29 -0.94
N LEU A 45 -13.78 -17.49 -1.90
CA LEU A 45 -13.87 -18.70 -2.72
C LEU A 45 -12.56 -19.07 -3.45
N PRO A 46 -11.85 -18.16 -4.14
CA PRO A 46 -10.57 -18.50 -4.78
C PRO A 46 -9.48 -18.94 -3.78
N ALA A 47 -9.44 -18.31 -2.60
CA ALA A 47 -8.50 -18.70 -1.54
C ALA A 47 -8.81 -20.12 -1.02
N ILE A 48 -10.10 -20.43 -0.80
CA ILE A 48 -10.55 -21.76 -0.36
C ILE A 48 -10.19 -22.81 -1.41
N ILE A 49 -10.47 -22.56 -2.69
CA ILE A 49 -10.11 -23.49 -3.78
C ILE A 49 -8.60 -23.72 -3.81
N THR A 50 -7.80 -22.66 -3.70
CA THR A 50 -6.34 -22.75 -3.71
C THR A 50 -5.83 -23.64 -2.58
N ILE A 51 -6.35 -23.45 -1.37
CA ILE A 51 -5.99 -24.26 -0.20
C ILE A 51 -6.35 -25.73 -0.42
N ILE A 52 -7.54 -26.02 -0.96
CA ILE A 52 -7.98 -27.39 -1.24
C ILE A 52 -7.05 -28.06 -2.25
N VAL A 53 -6.73 -27.39 -3.35
CA VAL A 53 -5.83 -27.91 -4.40
C VAL A 53 -4.46 -28.22 -3.83
N ILE A 54 -3.89 -27.31 -3.05
CA ILE A 54 -2.60 -27.53 -2.37
C ILE A 54 -2.69 -28.74 -1.43
N GLY A 55 -3.77 -28.84 -0.63
CA GLY A 55 -3.98 -29.96 0.27
C GLY A 55 -4.01 -31.31 -0.46
N VAL A 56 -4.74 -31.39 -1.58
CA VAL A 56 -4.79 -32.60 -2.41
C VAL A 56 -3.43 -32.96 -2.98
N VAL A 57 -2.68 -31.97 -3.50
CA VAL A 57 -1.33 -32.20 -4.05
C VAL A 57 -0.37 -32.68 -2.97
N VAL A 58 -0.36 -32.03 -1.80
CA VAL A 58 0.52 -32.41 -0.67
C VAL A 58 0.19 -33.81 -0.17
N LEU A 59 -1.10 -34.15 -0.02
CA LEU A 59 -1.52 -35.47 0.40
C LEU A 59 -1.20 -36.54 -0.66
N GLY A 60 -1.39 -36.23 -1.95
CA GLY A 60 -1.07 -37.14 -3.04
C GLY A 60 0.43 -37.42 -3.14
N VAL A 61 1.26 -36.37 -3.13
CA VAL A 61 2.72 -36.49 -3.18
C VAL A 61 3.24 -37.16 -1.91
N GLY A 62 2.83 -36.70 -0.73
CA GLY A 62 3.23 -37.29 0.54
C GLY A 62 2.80 -38.75 0.66
N GLY A 63 1.56 -39.07 0.31
CA GLY A 63 1.04 -40.42 0.27
C GLY A 63 1.79 -41.32 -0.70
N PHE A 64 2.12 -40.82 -1.90
CA PHE A 64 2.94 -41.55 -2.87
C PHE A 64 4.32 -41.91 -2.29
N PHE A 65 5.01 -40.95 -1.66
CA PHE A 65 6.31 -41.22 -1.04
C PHE A 65 6.20 -42.19 0.13
N ILE A 66 5.14 -42.10 0.94
CA ILE A 66 4.87 -43.06 2.03
C ILE A 66 4.71 -44.48 1.45
N VAL A 67 3.81 -44.66 0.48
CA VAL A 67 3.58 -45.96 -0.17
C VAL A 67 4.89 -46.52 -0.74
N ARG A 68 5.67 -45.66 -1.42
CA ARG A 68 6.95 -46.04 -2.02
C ARG A 68 8.03 -46.37 -0.99
N ALA A 69 8.07 -45.68 0.15
CA ALA A 69 9.06 -45.89 1.21
C ALA A 69 8.83 -47.21 1.95
N PHE A 70 7.57 -47.65 2.04
CA PHE A 70 7.20 -48.93 2.64
C PHE A 70 7.18 -50.10 1.64
N ASP A 71 7.63 -49.88 0.39
CA ASP A 71 7.62 -50.88 -0.70
C ASP A 71 6.23 -51.55 -0.85
N LEU A 72 5.18 -50.76 -0.59
CA LEU A 72 3.79 -51.19 -0.71
C LEU A 72 3.34 -51.28 -2.19
N PHE A 73 4.19 -50.83 -3.12
CA PHE A 73 4.03 -50.90 -4.57
C PHE A 73 5.36 -50.68 -5.29
#